data_AF-A0A366E7T8-F1
#
_entry.id   AF-A0A366E7T8-F1
#
_cell.length_a   1.000
_cell.length_b   1.000
_cell.length_c   1.000
_cell.angle_alpha   90.00
_cell.angle_beta   90.00
_cell.angle_gamma   90.00
#
_symmetry.space_group_name_H-M   'P 1'
#
loop_
_entity.id
_entity.type
_entity.pdbx_description
1 polymer ?
#
loop_
_entity_poly.entity_id
_entity_poly.type
_entity_poly.pdbx_seq_one_letter_code
_entity_poly.pdbx_strand_id
1 'polypeptide(L)'
;MRKPATLRTILPPILAFGVGATLFAAYVAPFYGALDHDAGNGDTAIVVENFDLPEDMPPERLPSGTLANEEPNTDNPLPDASDAVQDQPLERVEPRPPLSELGLASPVQEKPEPAPAPEDKAAEGGLFYRPVALAAGRLAVGNRTIELNGIDIVEPDASCADINGDVWQCGMQARTAFRSWLRGRAISCDLQGTDPQEELIRTSCTLAGTDVARWLVENGWARATFGGQYADSQTQAEKMLLGVFGRKPVTAMPEPSDTAPETMIPLFPQDNAAPEQAAPAQPAAPDLPFPPAPQQ
;
A
#
# COMPACT_ATOMS: atom_id res chain seq x y z
N MET A 1 -50.50 -48.43 36.97
CA MET A 1 -49.34 -48.50 37.88
C MET A 1 -48.21 -47.64 37.30
N ARG A 2 -48.02 -46.41 37.81
CA ARG A 2 -46.89 -45.53 37.44
C ARG A 2 -45.87 -45.57 38.57
N LYS A 3 -44.64 -46.01 38.30
CA LYS A 3 -43.53 -46.01 39.28
C LYS A 3 -43.14 -44.57 39.62
N PRO A 4 -42.89 -44.21 40.90
CA PRO A 4 -42.40 -42.89 41.25
C PRO A 4 -40.95 -42.74 40.79
N ALA A 5 -40.68 -41.73 39.96
CA ALA A 5 -39.34 -41.37 39.55
C ALA A 5 -38.56 -40.87 40.79
N THR A 6 -37.46 -41.55 41.09
CA THR A 6 -36.60 -41.25 42.23
C THR A 6 -35.90 -39.91 42.01
N LEU A 7 -35.98 -39.04 43.03
CA LEU A 7 -35.44 -37.68 43.11
C LEU A 7 -33.96 -37.56 42.66
N ARG A 8 -33.20 -38.66 42.73
CA ARG A 8 -31.79 -38.77 42.33
C ARG A 8 -31.52 -38.68 40.83
N THR A 9 -32.52 -38.92 39.97
CA THR A 9 -32.37 -38.89 38.50
C THR A 9 -32.73 -37.53 37.89
N ILE A 10 -33.46 -36.69 38.63
CA ILE A 10 -33.96 -35.38 38.15
C ILE A 10 -33.06 -34.22 38.62
N LEU A 11 -32.31 -34.41 39.72
CA LEU A 11 -31.39 -33.41 40.26
C LEU A 11 -30.22 -33.02 39.32
N PRO A 12 -29.51 -33.96 38.62
CA PRO A 12 -28.40 -33.58 37.75
C PRO A 12 -28.79 -32.75 36.51
N PRO A 13 -29.88 -33.02 35.76
CA PRO A 13 -30.25 -32.17 34.63
C PRO A 13 -30.75 -30.78 35.07
N ILE A 14 -31.39 -30.66 36.23
CA ILE A 14 -31.85 -29.36 36.77
C ILE A 14 -30.65 -28.50 37.18
N LEU A 15 -29.64 -29.08 37.85
CA LEU A 15 -28.41 -28.35 38.18
C LEU A 15 -27.64 -27.93 36.93
N ALA A 16 -27.55 -28.80 35.91
CA ALA A 16 -26.90 -28.46 34.64
C ALA A 16 -27.62 -27.33 33.88
N PHE A 17 -28.95 -27.33 33.84
CA PHE A 17 -29.73 -26.24 33.27
C PHE A 17 -29.58 -24.93 34.07
N GLY A 18 -29.54 -25.01 35.40
CA GLY A 18 -29.32 -23.84 36.27
C GLY A 18 -27.97 -23.18 36.02
N VAL A 19 -26.89 -23.98 35.92
CA VAL A 19 -25.54 -23.48 35.62
C VAL A 19 -25.44 -22.94 34.18
N GLY A 20 -26.10 -23.59 33.22
CA GLY A 20 -26.17 -23.10 31.84
C GLY A 20 -26.90 -21.75 31.73
N ALA A 21 -28.03 -21.60 32.43
CA ALA A 21 -28.82 -20.36 32.44
C ALA A 21 -28.07 -19.20 33.12
N THR A 22 -27.33 -19.46 34.21
CA THR A 22 -26.53 -18.41 34.87
C THR A 22 -25.32 -18.01 34.05
N LEU A 23 -24.64 -18.95 33.37
CA LEU A 23 -23.54 -18.61 32.44
C LEU A 23 -24.05 -17.83 31.22
N PHE A 24 -25.20 -18.21 30.66
CA PHE A 24 -25.80 -17.47 29.55
C PHE A 24 -26.21 -16.05 29.99
N ALA A 25 -26.84 -15.90 31.16
CA ALA A 25 -27.21 -14.58 31.69
C ALA A 25 -25.97 -13.72 32.03
N ALA A 26 -24.92 -14.29 32.60
CA ALA A 26 -23.74 -13.53 33.00
C ALA A 26 -22.84 -13.14 31.81
N TYR A 27 -22.78 -13.96 30.76
CA TYR A 27 -21.81 -13.81 29.67
C TYR A 27 -22.42 -13.35 28.34
N VAL A 28 -23.70 -13.65 28.09
CA VAL A 28 -24.39 -13.28 26.84
C VAL A 28 -25.27 -12.05 27.02
N ALA A 29 -25.95 -11.89 28.17
CA ALA A 29 -26.80 -10.72 28.42
C ALA A 29 -26.08 -9.34 28.36
N PRO A 30 -24.82 -9.16 28.82
CA PRO A 30 -24.16 -7.86 28.69
C PRO A 30 -23.87 -7.45 27.24
N PHE A 31 -23.91 -8.39 26.27
CA PHE A 31 -23.78 -8.09 24.84
C PHE A 31 -25.13 -7.87 24.13
N TYR A 32 -26.26 -8.29 24.73
CA TYR A 32 -27.60 -8.08 24.18
C TYR A 32 -28.36 -6.88 24.77
N GLY A 33 -27.85 -6.26 25.85
CA GLY A 33 -28.44 -5.07 26.46
C GLY A 33 -28.16 -3.72 25.76
N ALA A 34 -27.54 -3.73 24.57
CA ALA A 34 -27.15 -2.51 23.86
C ALA A 34 -28.12 -2.07 22.73
N LEU A 35 -29.32 -2.66 22.63
CA LEU A 35 -30.32 -2.30 21.61
C LEU A 35 -31.49 -1.44 22.10
N ASP A 36 -31.56 -1.13 23.39
CA ASP A 36 -32.47 -0.10 23.91
C ASP A 36 -31.63 0.98 24.60
N HIS A 37 -31.05 1.87 23.79
CA HIS A 37 -30.78 3.22 24.26
C HIS A 37 -31.76 4.15 23.57
N ASP A 38 -32.68 4.67 24.37
CA ASP A 38 -33.41 5.89 24.11
C ASP A 38 -32.47 6.91 23.46
N ALA A 39 -32.96 7.53 22.40
CA ALA A 39 -32.34 8.67 21.73
C ALA A 39 -32.32 9.87 22.69
N GLY A 40 -31.43 9.81 23.68
CA GLY A 40 -31.03 10.93 24.52
C GLY A 40 -30.05 11.79 23.76
N ASN A 41 -30.54 12.95 23.31
CA ASN A 41 -29.83 14.12 22.80
C ASN A 41 -28.36 14.23 23.24
N GLY A 42 -27.48 13.54 22.51
CA GLY A 42 -26.04 13.70 22.58
C GLY A 42 -25.63 14.57 21.41
N ASP A 43 -25.44 15.85 21.69
CA ASP A 43 -24.92 16.85 20.76
C ASP A 43 -23.57 16.40 20.20
N THR A 44 -23.60 15.67 19.09
CA THR A 44 -22.47 15.57 18.16
C THR A 44 -22.81 16.44 16.96
N ALA A 45 -22.98 17.72 17.24
CA ALA A 45 -22.88 18.73 16.19
C ALA A 45 -21.45 18.63 15.65
N ILE A 46 -21.34 18.26 14.38
CA ILE A 46 -20.13 18.54 13.60
C ILE A 46 -19.93 20.05 13.71
N VAL A 47 -18.91 20.45 14.47
CA VAL A 47 -18.45 21.84 14.48
C VAL A 47 -17.86 22.05 13.09
N VAL A 48 -18.68 22.57 12.18
CA VAL A 48 -18.19 23.28 11.01
C VAL A 48 -17.48 24.50 11.59
N GLU A 49 -16.15 24.45 11.66
CA GLU A 49 -15.37 25.66 11.92
C GLU A 49 -15.67 26.64 10.78
N ASN A 50 -16.52 27.62 11.07
CA ASN A 50 -16.60 28.83 10.28
C ASN A 50 -15.20 29.48 10.34
N PHE A 51 -14.46 29.36 9.25
CA PHE A 51 -13.30 30.20 8.97
C PHE A 51 -13.79 31.61 8.66
N ASP A 52 -14.13 32.38 9.69
CA ASP A 52 -14.25 33.82 9.61
C ASP A 52 -12.83 34.41 9.56
N LEU A 53 -12.41 34.82 8.36
CA LEU A 53 -11.21 35.62 8.15
C LEU A 53 -11.44 36.99 8.81
N PRO A 54 -10.55 37.50 9.67
CA PRO A 54 -10.68 38.87 10.16
C PRO A 54 -10.48 39.85 9.00
N GLU A 55 -11.50 40.67 8.71
CA GLU A 55 -11.47 41.73 7.69
C GLU A 55 -10.65 42.97 8.09
N ASP A 56 -9.96 42.96 9.24
CA ASP A 56 -9.19 44.11 9.71
C ASP A 56 -7.68 43.96 9.46
N MET A 57 -7.28 44.12 8.20
CA MET A 57 -5.93 44.59 7.90
C MET A 57 -5.93 46.14 7.90
N PRO A 58 -5.18 46.80 8.80
CA PRO A 58 -4.98 48.25 8.69
C PRO A 58 -4.19 48.55 7.41
N PRO A 59 -4.50 49.62 6.67
CA PRO A 59 -3.77 49.95 5.45
C PRO A 59 -2.30 50.18 5.78
N GLU A 60 -1.41 49.46 5.10
CA GLU A 60 0.02 49.75 5.04
C GLU A 60 0.20 51.24 4.74
N ARG A 61 0.66 52.00 5.74
CA ARG A 61 1.31 53.28 5.46
C ARG A 61 2.67 52.97 4.87
N LEU A 62 2.77 53.13 3.57
CA LEU A 62 4.04 53.41 2.89
C LEU A 62 4.80 54.46 3.71
N PRO A 63 6.05 54.22 4.11
CA PRO A 63 6.86 55.27 4.68
C PRO A 63 7.03 56.37 3.63
N SER A 64 6.35 57.50 3.84
CA SER A 64 6.72 58.76 3.19
C SER A 64 8.09 59.15 3.74
N GLY A 65 9.13 58.67 3.09
CA GLY A 65 10.48 59.20 3.25
C GLY A 65 10.44 60.66 2.85
N THR A 66 10.65 61.53 3.83
CA THR A 66 10.87 62.95 3.66
C THR A 66 11.90 63.16 2.54
N LEU A 67 11.51 63.86 1.49
CA LEU A 67 12.47 64.43 0.54
C LEU A 67 13.34 65.40 1.33
N ALA A 68 14.54 64.95 1.70
CA ALA A 68 15.60 65.84 2.11
C ALA A 68 15.86 66.78 0.93
N ASN A 69 15.80 68.08 1.18
CA ASN A 69 16.30 69.09 0.25
C ASN A 69 17.77 68.78 -0.03
N GLU A 70 18.03 68.24 -1.21
CA GLU A 70 19.39 68.12 -1.73
C GLU A 70 19.74 69.47 -2.38
N GLU A 71 20.56 70.26 -1.68
CA GLU A 71 21.22 71.42 -2.28
C GLU A 71 22.15 70.93 -3.40
N PRO A 72 22.16 71.58 -4.58
CA PRO A 72 23.03 71.16 -5.67
C PRO A 72 24.44 71.66 -5.36
N ASN A 73 25.29 70.77 -4.84
CA ASN A 73 26.72 71.03 -4.79
C ASN A 73 27.33 70.81 -6.19
N THR A 74 27.12 71.79 -7.08
CA THR A 74 27.88 71.94 -8.32
C THR A 74 29.28 72.44 -7.99
N ASP A 75 30.21 71.55 -7.64
CA ASP A 75 31.66 71.81 -7.73
C ASP A 75 32.50 70.53 -7.52
N ASN A 76 32.16 69.45 -8.22
CA ASN A 76 33.12 68.36 -8.43
C ASN A 76 33.12 68.00 -9.92
N PRO A 77 34.16 68.34 -10.68
CA PRO A 77 34.31 67.82 -12.02
C PRO A 77 34.38 66.29 -11.94
N LEU A 78 33.61 65.60 -12.79
CA LEU A 78 33.82 64.18 -13.04
C LEU A 78 35.30 63.99 -13.41
N PRO A 79 36.05 63.09 -12.75
CA PRO A 79 37.32 62.66 -13.31
C PRO A 79 37.01 61.96 -14.64
N ASP A 80 37.60 62.47 -15.72
CA ASP A 80 37.59 61.83 -17.03
C ASP A 80 38.08 60.38 -16.85
N ALA A 81 37.17 59.42 -16.96
CA ALA A 81 37.46 58.00 -16.79
C ALA A 81 38.04 57.41 -18.08
N SER A 82 39.01 58.10 -18.68
CA SER A 82 39.70 57.64 -19.87
C SER A 82 41.19 57.92 -19.77
N ASP A 83 41.84 57.47 -18.70
CA ASP A 83 43.26 57.17 -18.78
C ASP A 83 43.71 56.20 -17.68
N ALA A 84 44.48 55.20 -18.11
CA ALA A 84 45.16 54.18 -17.33
C ALA A 84 44.30 53.08 -16.67
N VAL A 85 43.71 52.21 -17.51
CA VAL A 85 43.64 50.79 -17.14
C VAL A 85 45.09 50.28 -17.11
N GLN A 86 45.70 50.27 -15.93
CA GLN A 86 47.02 49.67 -15.78
C GLN A 86 46.86 48.15 -15.90
N ASP A 87 47.55 47.54 -16.86
CA ASP A 87 47.75 46.08 -17.03
C ASP A 87 48.55 45.50 -15.86
N GLN A 88 48.07 45.66 -14.62
CA GLN A 88 48.62 44.96 -13.47
C GLN A 88 47.87 43.63 -13.29
N PRO A 89 48.57 42.54 -12.95
CA PRO A 89 47.93 41.25 -12.73
C PRO A 89 46.90 41.39 -11.61
N LEU A 90 45.65 41.04 -11.92
CA LEU A 90 44.54 41.15 -10.98
C LEU A 90 44.76 40.16 -9.84
N GLU A 91 45.06 40.67 -8.66
CA GLU A 91 45.14 39.87 -7.44
C GLU A 91 43.74 39.67 -6.87
N ARG A 92 43.39 38.41 -6.56
CA ARG A 92 42.09 38.07 -6.00
C ARG A 92 42.03 38.59 -4.57
N VAL A 93 41.26 39.65 -4.38
CA VAL A 93 40.91 40.15 -3.05
C VAL A 93 40.06 39.11 -2.33
N GLU A 94 40.39 38.87 -1.06
CA GLU A 94 39.61 38.02 -0.17
C GLU A 94 38.13 38.48 -0.13
N PRO A 95 37.17 37.55 -0.04
CA PRO A 95 35.76 37.88 0.01
C PRO A 95 35.49 38.88 1.14
N ARG A 96 34.76 39.96 0.85
CA ARG A 96 34.36 40.89 1.91
C ARG A 96 33.46 40.18 2.92
N PRO A 97 33.59 40.51 4.21
CA PRO A 97 32.66 40.02 5.21
C PRO A 97 31.23 40.46 4.87
N PRO A 98 30.22 39.65 5.23
CA PRO A 98 28.83 40.00 5.00
C PRO A 98 28.47 41.31 5.73
N LEU A 99 27.55 42.06 5.13
CA LEU A 99 27.16 43.39 5.63
C LEU A 99 26.38 43.33 6.96
N SER A 100 25.92 42.14 7.39
CA SER A 100 25.22 41.92 8.65
C SER A 100 25.19 40.44 9.04
N GLU A 101 25.14 40.16 10.34
CA GLU A 101 25.03 38.81 10.94
C GLU A 101 23.72 38.08 10.55
N LEU A 102 22.71 38.80 10.07
CA LEU A 102 21.40 38.26 9.67
C LEU A 102 21.45 37.38 8.42
N GLY A 103 22.54 37.43 7.65
CA GLY A 103 22.76 36.59 6.47
C GLY A 103 23.68 35.39 6.71
N LEU A 104 24.15 35.19 7.95
CA LEU A 104 24.96 34.03 8.28
C LEU A 104 24.04 32.81 8.41
N ALA A 105 24.23 31.83 7.53
CA ALA A 105 23.65 30.51 7.74
C ALA A 105 24.21 29.95 9.06
N SER A 106 23.33 29.56 9.99
CA SER A 106 23.75 28.84 11.19
C SER A 106 24.63 27.66 10.77
N PRO A 107 25.75 27.39 11.48
CA PRO A 107 26.52 26.20 11.25
C PRO A 107 25.57 25.01 11.27
N VAL A 108 25.66 24.14 10.25
CA VAL A 108 24.88 22.89 10.22
C VAL A 108 25.23 22.16 11.50
N GLN A 109 24.32 22.19 12.47
CA GLN A 109 24.44 21.32 13.62
C GLN A 109 24.31 19.92 13.06
N GLU A 110 25.36 19.12 13.22
CA GLU A 110 25.39 17.73 12.81
C GLU A 110 24.27 17.04 13.57
N LYS A 111 23.15 16.86 12.88
CA LYS A 111 21.92 16.29 13.42
C LYS A 111 22.33 14.95 14.05
N PRO A 112 22.07 14.71 15.35
CA PRO A 112 22.28 13.41 15.94
C PRO A 112 21.63 12.38 15.03
N GLU A 113 22.39 11.33 14.68
CA GLU A 113 21.96 10.32 13.73
C GLU A 113 20.52 9.91 14.05
N PRO A 114 19.58 9.98 13.08
CA PRO A 114 18.18 9.77 13.37
C PRO A 114 18.03 8.46 14.12
N ALA A 115 17.29 8.48 15.24
CA ALA A 115 16.91 7.23 15.87
C ALA A 115 16.32 6.30 14.80
N PRO A 116 16.60 4.98 14.87
CA PRO A 116 16.12 4.02 13.88
C PRO A 116 14.62 4.23 13.65
N ALA A 117 14.21 4.19 12.39
CA ALA A 117 12.84 4.50 12.03
C ALA A 117 11.87 3.58 12.81
N PRO A 118 10.62 4.00 13.05
CA PRO A 118 9.61 3.14 13.68
C PRO A 118 9.47 1.77 12.99
N GLU A 119 9.76 1.72 11.69
CA GLU A 119 9.77 0.51 10.87
C GLU A 119 10.89 -0.46 11.26
N ASP A 120 12.09 0.06 11.59
CA ASP A 120 13.25 -0.75 11.98
C ASP A 120 13.02 -1.43 13.34
N LYS A 121 12.41 -0.71 14.29
CA LYS A 121 12.09 -1.25 15.62
C LYS A 121 10.95 -2.28 15.60
N ALA A 122 9.96 -2.09 14.72
CA ALA A 122 8.90 -3.07 14.55
C ALA A 122 9.44 -4.36 13.91
N ALA A 123 10.34 -4.24 12.93
CA ALA A 123 10.99 -5.38 12.29
C ALA A 123 11.87 -6.17 13.28
N GLU A 124 12.57 -5.50 14.21
CA GLU A 124 13.28 -6.17 15.33
C GLU A 124 12.34 -7.01 16.21
N GLY A 125 11.09 -6.57 16.39
CA GLY A 125 10.06 -7.27 17.14
C GLY A 125 9.24 -8.30 16.33
N GLY A 126 9.60 -8.55 15.07
CA GLY A 126 8.86 -9.44 14.18
C GLY A 126 7.53 -8.88 13.67
N LEU A 127 7.24 -7.60 13.92
CA LEU A 127 6.04 -6.93 13.44
C LEU A 127 6.32 -6.21 12.12
N PHE A 128 5.69 -6.69 11.07
CA PHE A 128 5.92 -6.24 9.70
C PHE A 128 4.70 -5.48 9.16
N TYR A 129 4.89 -4.20 8.86
CA TYR A 129 3.85 -3.36 8.26
C TYR A 129 3.82 -3.50 6.74
N ARG A 130 2.61 -3.40 6.16
CA ARG A 130 2.38 -3.38 4.71
C ARG A 130 3.05 -4.54 3.93
N PRO A 131 2.90 -5.79 4.37
CA PRO A 131 3.50 -6.91 3.66
C PRO A 131 2.86 -7.09 2.28
N VAL A 132 3.68 -7.42 1.29
CA VAL A 132 3.26 -7.64 -0.10
C VAL A 132 3.36 -9.13 -0.42
N ALA A 133 2.23 -9.79 -0.68
CA ALA A 133 2.26 -11.20 -1.08
C ALA A 133 2.81 -11.38 -2.51
N LEU A 134 3.96 -12.07 -2.59
CA LEU A 134 4.62 -12.49 -3.82
C LEU A 134 4.02 -13.79 -4.36
N ALA A 135 3.70 -14.72 -3.46
CA ALA A 135 3.04 -16.01 -3.72
C ALA A 135 2.15 -16.39 -2.52
N ALA A 136 1.34 -17.44 -2.64
CA ALA A 136 0.53 -17.92 -1.52
C ALA A 136 1.42 -18.63 -0.47
N GLY A 137 1.92 -17.84 0.48
CA GLY A 137 2.89 -18.27 1.49
C GLY A 137 4.27 -17.59 1.40
N ARG A 138 4.46 -16.65 0.45
CA ARG A 138 5.67 -15.81 0.36
C ARG A 138 5.30 -14.34 0.35
N LEU A 139 5.97 -13.57 1.21
CA LEU A 139 5.70 -12.16 1.47
C LEU A 139 6.98 -11.35 1.31
N ALA A 140 6.90 -10.15 0.72
CA ALA A 140 7.96 -9.16 0.75
C ALA A 140 7.62 -8.08 1.77
N VAL A 141 8.59 -7.71 2.60
CA VAL A 141 8.48 -6.61 3.58
C VAL A 141 9.78 -5.84 3.61
N GLY A 142 9.76 -4.58 3.18
CA GLY A 142 10.98 -3.78 3.06
C GLY A 142 11.99 -4.46 2.14
N ASN A 143 13.18 -4.74 2.68
CA ASN A 143 14.27 -5.46 2.02
C ASN A 143 14.30 -6.97 2.34
N ARG A 144 13.26 -7.53 2.93
CA ARG A 144 13.21 -8.94 3.35
C ARG A 144 12.08 -9.68 2.66
N THR A 145 12.28 -10.97 2.45
CA THR A 145 11.32 -11.93 1.95
C THR A 145 11.04 -12.97 3.04
N ILE A 146 9.78 -13.15 3.37
CA ILE A 146 9.32 -14.09 4.39
C ILE A 146 8.59 -15.24 3.69
N GLU A 147 9.05 -16.46 3.92
CA GLU A 147 8.38 -17.70 3.55
C GLU A 147 7.75 -18.34 4.77
N LEU A 148 6.51 -18.79 4.63
CA LEU A 148 5.79 -19.44 5.72
C LEU A 148 6.25 -20.90 5.89
N ASN A 149 6.45 -21.28 7.15
CA ASN A 149 6.78 -22.66 7.52
C ASN A 149 5.58 -23.61 7.47
N GLY A 150 5.85 -24.89 7.20
CA GLY A 150 4.86 -25.97 7.29
C GLY A 150 3.90 -26.09 6.10
N ILE A 151 4.08 -25.27 5.06
CA ILE A 151 3.29 -25.30 3.85
C ILE A 151 4.17 -25.34 2.61
N ASP A 152 3.61 -25.91 1.54
CA ASP A 152 4.16 -25.86 0.20
C ASP A 152 3.55 -24.67 -0.52
N ILE A 153 4.40 -23.69 -0.82
CA ILE A 153 4.03 -22.42 -1.42
C ILE A 153 3.53 -22.66 -2.85
N VAL A 154 2.37 -22.10 -3.17
CA VAL A 154 1.85 -22.13 -4.55
C VAL A 154 2.40 -20.91 -5.28
N GLU A 155 3.35 -21.16 -6.17
CA GLU A 155 3.96 -20.14 -7.01
C GLU A 155 2.92 -19.50 -7.95
N PRO A 156 3.07 -18.21 -8.29
CA PRO A 156 2.07 -17.48 -9.08
C PRO A 156 1.85 -18.05 -10.47
N ASP A 157 2.86 -18.69 -11.05
CA ASP A 157 2.84 -19.35 -12.36
C ASP A 157 2.30 -20.80 -12.31
N ALA A 158 1.95 -21.30 -11.12
CA ALA A 158 1.41 -22.63 -10.97
C ALA A 158 0.04 -22.80 -11.64
N SER A 159 -0.09 -23.88 -12.40
CA SER A 159 -1.33 -24.34 -13.02
C SER A 159 -1.91 -25.55 -12.28
N CYS A 160 -3.22 -25.58 -12.10
CA CYS A 160 -3.95 -26.70 -11.51
C CYS A 160 -4.97 -27.25 -12.51
N ALA A 161 -5.30 -28.53 -12.38
CA ALA A 161 -6.39 -29.15 -13.12
C ALA A 161 -7.65 -29.19 -12.25
N ASP A 162 -8.78 -28.77 -12.81
CA ASP A 162 -10.10 -28.95 -12.23
C ASP A 162 -10.51 -30.45 -12.26
N ILE A 163 -11.56 -30.83 -11.54
CA ILE A 163 -12.25 -32.12 -11.60
C ILE A 163 -12.70 -32.51 -13.01
N ASN A 164 -12.89 -31.54 -13.92
CA ASN A 164 -13.25 -31.76 -15.32
C ASN A 164 -12.01 -31.93 -16.22
N GLY A 165 -10.80 -31.78 -15.68
CA GLY A 165 -9.53 -31.80 -16.42
C GLY A 165 -9.11 -30.45 -16.99
N ASP A 166 -9.91 -29.39 -16.81
CA ASP A 166 -9.57 -28.05 -17.28
C ASP A 166 -8.40 -27.46 -16.49
N VAL A 167 -7.37 -27.02 -17.21
CA VAL A 167 -6.21 -26.36 -16.61
C VAL A 167 -6.50 -24.88 -16.36
N TRP A 168 -6.11 -24.37 -15.20
CA TRP A 168 -6.27 -22.98 -14.83
C TRP A 168 -5.13 -22.46 -13.95
N GLN A 169 -4.93 -21.14 -13.97
CA GLN A 169 -3.86 -20.46 -13.24
C GLN A 169 -4.20 -20.29 -11.76
N CYS A 170 -4.14 -21.40 -11.03
CA CYS A 170 -4.45 -21.43 -9.61
C CYS A 170 -3.45 -20.63 -8.77
N GLY A 171 -2.19 -20.53 -9.19
CA GLY A 171 -1.16 -19.73 -8.51
C GLY A 171 -1.50 -18.25 -8.42
N MET A 172 -1.90 -17.65 -9.55
CA MET A 172 -2.35 -16.26 -9.59
C MET A 172 -3.56 -16.02 -8.69
N GLN A 173 -4.50 -16.96 -8.65
CA GLN A 173 -5.69 -16.85 -7.81
C GLN A 173 -5.35 -17.00 -6.32
N ALA A 174 -4.46 -17.93 -5.97
CA ALA A 174 -3.98 -18.11 -4.61
C ALA A 174 -3.25 -16.86 -4.09
N ARG A 175 -2.35 -16.28 -4.91
CA ARG A 175 -1.70 -15.00 -4.60
C ARG A 175 -2.72 -13.89 -4.42
N THR A 176 -3.72 -13.80 -5.30
CA THR A 176 -4.75 -12.76 -5.26
C THR A 176 -5.62 -12.88 -4.01
N ALA A 177 -6.06 -14.10 -3.66
CA ALA A 177 -6.78 -14.38 -2.44
C ALA A 177 -5.96 -14.01 -1.20
N PHE A 178 -4.68 -14.34 -1.19
CA PHE A 178 -3.79 -14.00 -0.07
C PHE A 178 -3.59 -12.49 0.07
N ARG A 179 -3.34 -11.77 -1.04
CA ARG A 179 -3.27 -10.29 -1.06
C ARG A 179 -4.57 -9.66 -0.54
N SER A 180 -5.70 -10.17 -1.01
CA SER A 180 -7.03 -9.72 -0.58
C SER A 180 -7.29 -10.02 0.89
N TRP A 181 -6.73 -11.09 1.44
CA TRP A 181 -6.88 -11.39 2.86
C TRP A 181 -6.04 -10.44 3.71
N LEU A 182 -4.77 -10.22 3.35
CA LEU A 182 -3.85 -9.31 4.07
C LEU A 182 -4.42 -7.89 4.21
N ARG A 183 -5.02 -7.33 3.13
CA ARG A 183 -5.57 -5.95 3.07
C ARG A 183 -4.66 -4.88 3.69
N GLY A 184 -3.34 -5.00 3.53
CA GLY A 184 -2.37 -4.06 4.08
C GLY A 184 -2.24 -4.06 5.61
N ARG A 185 -2.85 -5.03 6.31
CA ARG A 185 -2.68 -5.21 7.75
C ARG A 185 -1.27 -5.71 8.06
N ALA A 186 -0.77 -5.36 9.25
CA ALA A 186 0.50 -5.85 9.74
C ALA A 186 0.43 -7.35 10.08
N ILE A 187 1.55 -8.04 9.90
CA ILE A 187 1.75 -9.43 10.30
C ILE A 187 2.80 -9.50 11.39
N SER A 188 2.65 -10.43 12.33
CA SER A 188 3.62 -10.71 13.39
C SER A 188 4.24 -12.07 13.14
N CYS A 189 5.54 -12.12 12.91
CA CYS A 189 6.30 -13.32 12.59
C CYS A 189 7.30 -13.66 13.70
N ASP A 190 7.53 -14.95 13.92
CA ASP A 190 8.44 -15.41 14.95
C ASP A 190 9.90 -15.41 14.45
N LEU A 191 10.66 -14.37 14.80
CA LEU A 191 12.06 -14.24 14.34
C LEU A 191 13.07 -14.91 15.29
N GLN A 192 12.62 -15.71 16.26
CA GLN A 192 13.53 -16.36 17.22
C GLN A 192 14.55 -17.25 16.49
N GLY A 193 15.84 -16.92 16.68
CA GLY A 193 16.94 -17.68 16.08
C GLY A 193 17.17 -17.42 14.59
N THR A 194 16.50 -16.44 13.98
CA THR A 194 16.77 -16.00 12.60
C THR A 194 17.88 -14.95 12.58
N ASP A 195 18.74 -14.96 11.57
CA ASP A 195 19.76 -13.92 11.40
C ASP A 195 19.10 -12.58 11.01
N PRO A 196 19.38 -11.46 11.71
CA PRO A 196 18.91 -10.14 11.31
C PRO A 196 19.30 -9.72 9.88
N GLN A 197 20.41 -10.24 9.36
CA GLN A 197 20.94 -9.92 8.02
C GLN A 197 20.36 -10.80 6.92
N GLU A 198 19.61 -11.86 7.25
CA GLU A 198 18.99 -12.72 6.25
C GLU A 198 17.88 -11.97 5.49
N GLU A 199 18.05 -11.91 4.17
CA GLU A 199 17.06 -11.40 3.23
C GLU A 199 15.88 -12.37 3.11
N LEU A 200 16.12 -13.68 3.12
CA LEU A 200 15.07 -14.70 3.05
C LEU A 200 14.92 -15.41 4.41
N ILE A 201 13.74 -15.32 5.00
CA ILE A 201 13.43 -15.90 6.31
C ILE A 201 12.32 -16.93 6.17
N ARG A 202 12.50 -18.11 6.75
CA ARG A 202 11.45 -19.12 6.87
C ARG A 202 10.88 -19.17 8.29
N THR A 203 9.66 -18.70 8.49
CA THR A 203 9.07 -18.61 9.84
C THR A 203 7.56 -18.81 9.88
N SER A 204 7.01 -18.95 11.08
CA SER A 204 5.56 -18.87 11.34
C SER A 204 5.15 -17.41 11.52
N CYS A 205 4.00 -17.04 10.95
CA CYS A 205 3.45 -15.69 11.07
C CYS A 205 1.98 -15.74 11.46
N THR A 206 1.54 -14.70 12.14
CA THR A 206 0.17 -14.46 12.55
C THR A 206 -0.32 -13.12 12.04
N LEU A 207 -1.61 -13.06 11.71
CA LEU A 207 -2.29 -11.83 11.35
C LEU A 207 -3.54 -11.73 12.23
N ALA A 208 -3.64 -10.66 13.03
CA ALA A 208 -4.75 -10.46 13.98
C ALA A 208 -5.07 -11.73 14.82
N GLY A 209 -4.04 -12.46 15.27
CA GLY A 209 -4.17 -13.70 16.06
C GLY A 209 -4.47 -14.97 15.24
N THR A 210 -4.63 -14.87 13.93
CA THR A 210 -4.83 -16.02 13.03
C THR A 210 -3.49 -16.46 12.43
N ASP A 211 -3.17 -17.75 12.53
CA ASP A 211 -2.02 -18.37 11.84
C ASP A 211 -2.21 -18.25 10.32
N VAL A 212 -1.27 -17.58 9.66
CA VAL A 212 -1.35 -17.27 8.22
C VAL A 212 -1.23 -18.54 7.38
N ALA A 213 -0.33 -19.45 7.75
CA ALA A 213 -0.12 -20.70 7.03
C ALA A 213 -1.33 -21.63 7.18
N ARG A 214 -1.91 -21.69 8.38
CA ARG A 214 -3.18 -22.38 8.62
C ARG A 214 -4.28 -21.85 7.72
N TRP A 215 -4.48 -20.52 7.70
CA TRP A 215 -5.53 -19.89 6.90
C TRP A 215 -5.37 -20.22 5.40
N LEU A 216 -4.15 -20.19 4.89
CA LEU A 216 -3.88 -20.55 3.49
C LEU A 216 -4.28 -22.00 3.19
N VAL A 217 -3.92 -22.94 4.05
CA VAL A 217 -4.26 -24.36 3.85
C VAL A 217 -5.75 -24.60 4.00
N GLU A 218 -6.40 -24.04 5.04
CA GLU A 218 -7.84 -24.20 5.30
C GLU A 218 -8.71 -23.67 4.14
N ASN A 219 -8.26 -22.61 3.47
CA ASN A 219 -8.95 -22.03 2.32
C ASN A 219 -8.50 -22.64 0.98
N GLY A 220 -7.60 -23.63 1.01
CA GLY A 220 -7.11 -24.32 -0.17
C GLY A 220 -6.19 -23.46 -1.05
N TRP A 221 -5.53 -22.44 -0.52
CA TRP A 221 -4.57 -21.61 -1.26
C TRP A 221 -3.12 -22.07 -1.14
N ALA A 222 -2.84 -23.02 -0.24
CA ALA A 222 -1.56 -23.70 -0.13
C ALA A 222 -1.76 -25.18 0.23
N ARG A 223 -0.73 -26.01 0.02
CA ARG A 223 -0.72 -27.40 0.49
C ARG A 223 0.06 -27.48 1.80
N ALA A 224 -0.35 -28.34 2.71
CA ALA A 224 0.44 -28.63 3.90
C ALA A 224 1.64 -29.49 3.52
N THR A 225 2.79 -29.23 4.12
CA THR A 225 3.93 -30.14 4.01
C THR A 225 3.55 -31.51 4.58
N PHE A 226 4.01 -32.59 3.95
CA PHE A 226 3.67 -33.96 4.33
C PHE A 226 3.93 -34.24 5.82
N GLY A 227 2.91 -34.71 6.55
CA GLY A 227 2.98 -34.97 7.99
C GLY A 227 3.08 -33.73 8.87
N GLY A 228 2.88 -32.54 8.31
CA GLY A 228 2.91 -31.27 9.04
C GLY A 228 1.67 -31.00 9.88
N GLN A 229 1.74 -29.94 10.68
CA GLN A 229 0.67 -29.50 11.59
C GLN A 229 -0.64 -29.06 10.91
N TYR A 230 -0.65 -28.90 9.58
CA TYR A 230 -1.79 -28.43 8.81
C TYR A 230 -2.48 -29.54 7.99
N ALA A 231 -2.14 -30.82 8.22
CA ALA A 231 -2.70 -31.96 7.48
C ALA A 231 -4.24 -32.06 7.60
N ASP A 232 -4.79 -31.81 8.78
CA ASP A 232 -6.24 -31.80 9.00
C ASP A 232 -6.92 -30.65 8.25
N SER A 233 -6.31 -29.46 8.28
CA SER A 233 -6.77 -28.28 7.52
C SER A 233 -6.81 -28.56 6.03
N GLN A 234 -5.78 -29.22 5.48
CA GLN A 234 -5.74 -29.59 4.06
C GLN A 234 -6.85 -30.59 3.73
N THR A 235 -7.00 -31.63 4.55
CA THR A 235 -8.05 -32.65 4.37
C THR A 235 -9.43 -32.00 4.30
N GLN A 236 -9.68 -30.97 5.12
CA GLN A 236 -10.92 -30.23 5.10
C GLN A 236 -11.08 -29.38 3.81
N ALA A 237 -10.02 -28.71 3.36
CA ALA A 237 -10.04 -27.93 2.12
C ALA A 237 -10.28 -28.81 0.88
N GLU A 238 -9.69 -30.01 0.84
CA GLU A 238 -9.91 -31.01 -0.21
C GLU A 238 -11.36 -31.49 -0.23
N LYS A 239 -11.93 -31.85 0.93
CA LYS A 239 -13.34 -32.28 1.04
C LYS A 239 -14.31 -31.19 0.58
N MET A 240 -13.97 -29.93 0.84
CA MET A 240 -14.80 -28.78 0.45
C MET A 240 -14.49 -28.25 -0.95
N LEU A 241 -13.54 -28.85 -1.69
CA LEU A 241 -13.12 -28.41 -3.03
C LEU A 241 -12.76 -26.91 -3.05
N LEU A 242 -11.93 -26.48 -2.10
CA LEU A 242 -11.52 -25.08 -1.96
C LEU A 242 -10.22 -24.76 -2.72
N GLY A 243 -10.15 -23.53 -3.23
CA GLY A 243 -8.94 -22.98 -3.85
C GLY A 243 -8.35 -23.90 -4.92
N VAL A 244 -7.08 -24.28 -4.75
CA VAL A 244 -6.32 -25.13 -5.66
C VAL A 244 -6.84 -26.57 -5.76
N PHE A 245 -7.66 -27.00 -4.80
CA PHE A 245 -8.33 -28.31 -4.79
C PHE A 245 -9.72 -28.27 -5.42
N GLY A 246 -10.18 -27.06 -5.79
CA GLY A 246 -11.52 -26.79 -6.26
C GLY A 246 -11.66 -26.70 -7.77
N ARG A 247 -12.83 -26.18 -8.16
CA ARG A 247 -13.16 -25.93 -9.56
C ARG A 247 -12.50 -24.67 -10.10
N LYS A 248 -12.26 -24.64 -11.42
CA LYS A 248 -11.82 -23.44 -12.11
C LYS A 248 -12.85 -22.33 -11.86
N PRO A 249 -12.43 -21.17 -11.29
CA PRO A 249 -13.35 -20.07 -11.10
C PRO A 249 -13.81 -19.54 -12.46
N VAL A 250 -15.11 -19.25 -12.57
CA VAL A 250 -15.69 -18.61 -13.75
C VAL A 250 -15.14 -17.18 -13.81
N THR A 251 -14.05 -17.03 -14.55
CA THR A 251 -13.34 -15.76 -14.78
C THR A 251 -13.70 -15.16 -16.12
N ALA A 252 -14.56 -15.82 -16.89
CA ALA A 252 -15.14 -15.27 -18.10
C ALA A 252 -15.98 -14.05 -17.71
N MET A 253 -15.47 -12.88 -18.07
CA MET A 253 -16.33 -11.72 -18.31
C MET A 253 -17.40 -12.20 -19.30
N PRO A 254 -18.70 -11.91 -19.09
CA PRO A 254 -19.71 -12.27 -20.08
C PRO A 254 -19.23 -11.70 -21.41
N GLU A 255 -18.96 -12.59 -22.37
CA GLU A 255 -18.66 -12.15 -23.73
C GLU A 255 -19.83 -11.26 -24.15
N PRO A 256 -19.58 -10.06 -24.71
CA PRO A 256 -20.66 -9.29 -25.29
C PRO A 256 -21.33 -10.23 -26.29
N SER A 257 -22.57 -10.61 -26.00
CA SER A 257 -23.31 -11.49 -26.88
C SER A 257 -23.37 -10.78 -28.23
N ASP A 258 -22.81 -11.40 -29.28
CA ASP A 258 -22.82 -10.90 -30.66
C ASP A 258 -24.24 -10.68 -31.23
N THR A 259 -25.28 -10.88 -30.42
CA THR A 259 -26.67 -10.52 -30.71
C THR A 259 -26.94 -9.05 -30.34
N ALA A 260 -26.15 -8.12 -30.88
CA ALA A 260 -26.66 -6.77 -31.08
C ALA A 260 -27.62 -6.81 -32.28
N PRO A 261 -28.88 -6.34 -32.16
CA PRO A 261 -29.68 -6.12 -33.36
C PRO A 261 -28.96 -5.05 -34.18
N GLU A 262 -28.59 -5.37 -35.42
CA GLU A 262 -28.07 -4.43 -36.42
C GLU A 262 -29.08 -3.29 -36.59
N THR A 263 -28.96 -2.27 -35.75
CA THR A 263 -29.71 -1.04 -35.89
C THR A 263 -28.82 -0.19 -36.79
N MET A 264 -29.14 -0.22 -38.08
CA MET A 264 -28.49 0.55 -39.13
C MET A 264 -28.27 1.99 -38.68
N ILE A 265 -27.01 2.34 -38.40
CA ILE A 265 -26.58 3.74 -38.40
C ILE A 265 -26.28 4.05 -39.87
N PRO A 266 -26.91 5.07 -40.49
CA PRO A 266 -26.69 5.34 -41.90
C PRO A 266 -25.25 5.80 -42.12
N LEU A 267 -24.60 5.14 -43.07
CA LEU A 267 -23.30 5.50 -43.61
C LEU A 267 -23.31 6.95 -44.08
N PHE A 268 -22.33 7.72 -43.61
CA PHE A 268 -21.99 9.01 -44.19
C PHE A 268 -21.86 8.87 -45.72
N PRO A 269 -22.38 9.83 -46.52
CA PRO A 269 -22.29 9.78 -47.98
C PRO A 269 -20.84 9.72 -48.45
N GLN A 270 -20.49 8.65 -49.18
CA GLN A 270 -19.22 8.56 -49.90
C GLN A 270 -19.36 9.25 -51.26
N ASP A 271 -19.01 10.53 -51.31
CA ASP A 271 -18.80 11.23 -52.58
C ASP A 271 -17.43 10.82 -53.15
N ASN A 272 -17.46 9.84 -54.06
CA ASN A 272 -16.32 9.51 -54.90
C ASN A 272 -16.28 10.40 -56.15
N ALA A 273 -15.14 11.05 -56.37
CA ALA A 273 -14.33 11.01 -57.61
C ALA A 273 -13.80 12.39 -58.08
N ALA A 274 -12.48 12.58 -57.94
CA ALA A 274 -11.63 13.29 -58.89
C ALA A 274 -10.21 12.63 -58.86
N PRO A 275 -9.47 12.58 -59.98
CA PRO A 275 -8.60 11.46 -60.29
C PRO A 275 -7.15 11.58 -59.78
N GLU A 276 -6.60 10.39 -59.51
CA GLU A 276 -5.22 9.95 -59.53
C GLU A 276 -4.15 10.97 -59.95
N GLN A 277 -3.34 11.39 -58.98
CA GLN A 277 -1.97 11.87 -59.23
C GLN A 277 -1.00 10.88 -58.58
N ALA A 278 -0.25 10.18 -59.43
CA ALA A 278 0.81 9.27 -59.02
C ALA A 278 1.90 10.01 -58.25
N ALA A 279 2.12 9.63 -56.99
CA ALA A 279 3.32 10.01 -56.25
C ALA A 279 4.50 9.13 -56.70
N PRO A 280 5.69 9.69 -56.97
CA PRO A 280 6.85 8.90 -57.37
C PRO A 280 7.39 8.09 -56.19
N ALA A 281 7.91 6.90 -56.51
CA ALA A 281 8.54 5.98 -55.58
C ALA A 281 9.56 6.67 -54.67
N GLN A 282 9.40 6.52 -53.36
CA GLN A 282 10.41 6.92 -52.39
C GLN A 282 11.62 5.97 -52.51
N PRO A 283 12.85 6.47 -52.72
CA PRO A 283 14.04 5.64 -52.67
C PRO A 283 14.30 5.20 -51.23
N ALA A 284 14.62 3.91 -51.06
CA ALA A 284 15.04 3.33 -49.79
C ALA A 284 16.22 4.12 -49.20
N ALA A 285 16.11 4.48 -47.93
CA ALA A 285 17.20 5.10 -47.19
C ALA A 285 18.41 4.15 -47.12
N PRO A 286 19.65 4.64 -47.26
CA PRO A 286 20.83 3.79 -47.16
C PRO A 286 21.08 3.34 -45.71
N ASP A 287 21.37 2.05 -45.54
CA ASP A 287 21.84 1.45 -44.28
C ASP A 287 23.11 2.15 -43.78
N LEU A 288 22.97 2.99 -42.76
CA LEU A 288 24.11 3.57 -42.05
C LEU A 288 24.58 2.58 -40.96
N PRO A 289 25.87 2.25 -40.88
CA PRO A 289 26.37 1.35 -39.85
C PRO A 289 26.28 1.98 -38.46
N PHE A 290 25.80 1.18 -37.50
CA PHE A 290 25.63 1.53 -36.10
C PHE A 290 27.00 1.84 -35.45
N PRO A 291 27.16 2.93 -34.67
CA PRO A 291 28.43 3.23 -34.02
C PRO A 291 28.71 2.25 -32.86
N PRO A 292 29.98 1.87 -32.61
CA PRO A 292 30.33 0.94 -31.54
C PRO A 292 30.18 1.59 -30.15
N ALA A 293 29.87 0.75 -29.15
CA ALA A 293 29.69 1.15 -27.76
C ALA A 293 30.98 1.74 -27.15
N PRO A 294 30.87 2.72 -26.23
CA PRO A 294 32.03 3.31 -25.58
C PRO A 294 32.66 2.28 -24.63
N GLN A 295 33.97 2.09 -24.76
CA GLN A 295 34.74 1.27 -23.82
C GLN A 295 35.03 2.08 -22.55
N GLN A 296 34.63 1.54 -21.40
CA GLN A 296 35.28 1.77 -20.11
C GLN A 296 35.47 0.41 -19.44
#